data_AF-A0A955UEB7-F1
#
_entry.id   AF-A0A955UEB7-F1
#
_cell.length_a   1.000
_cell.length_b   1.000
_cell.length_c   1.000
_cell.angle_alpha   90.00
_cell.angle_beta   90.00
_cell.angle_gamma   90.00
#
_symmetry.space_group_name_H-M   'P 1'
#
loop_
_entity.id
_entity.type
_entity.pdbx_description
1 polymer ?
#
loop_
_entity_poly.entity_id
_entity_poly.type
_entity_poly.pdbx_seq_one_letter_code
_entity_poly.pdbx_strand_id
1 'polypeptide(L)'
;MKVLVLVVAFTLIIPASSWAWERNTHEEITEQAIRIMEGDLNSYLMNNLGLENGLNESVMGSTPRMLMIQGSNTEDDGLRSLNHFHEPITNSGLGIVGGTSAIEWSLKTIGAQAGENSFSWNDAREYFFKALTSPTKAERDEYWGKTFRALGHVMHLLQDSANPSHVRDDPHPFDDGLHDYMERKSVGSYIGGGIFNPDPSMLEQSGATRSEPFSNLFDRNVYSGSNPLATLGADIGVTEYTNANFFSDDTIPGQGSIFNAGITYPAVTELVPAPIPSPYLTLPRLGSAAFSGARTAKLTGNQAVAKFLLTNTNLDLLGQLQLDDVVYDAYSSHLIPRAVGYSAAVLNYFFRGDMPILRQEYLVSESDEGDEKPFREVGTLDVSIEVPFSLGFQGEMLFYVELSNGNRLEFDRLTWNGTNPVRAFNFPQVDDFVLFEPVRWYVVLKGAMGPGSQEPEAIVGKAGLAIWIVSPLPR
;
A
#
# COMPACT_ATOMS: atom_id res chain seq x y z
N MET A 1 -22.05 -34.05 45.57
CA MET A 1 -21.12 -34.03 44.42
C MET A 1 -21.59 -32.90 43.51
N LYS A 2 -21.02 -31.70 43.66
CA LYS A 2 -21.39 -30.51 42.88
C LYS A 2 -20.29 -30.30 41.85
N VAL A 3 -20.63 -30.41 40.57
CA VAL A 3 -19.76 -30.06 39.45
C VAL A 3 -19.63 -28.54 39.46
N LEU A 4 -18.42 -28.04 39.69
CA LEU A 4 -18.08 -26.63 39.56
C LEU A 4 -17.78 -26.39 38.08
N VAL A 5 -18.74 -25.81 37.35
CA VAL A 5 -18.50 -25.28 36.01
C VAL A 5 -17.68 -24.01 36.20
N LEU A 6 -16.39 -24.08 35.88
CA LEU A 6 -15.51 -22.91 35.84
C LEU A 6 -15.90 -22.10 34.60
N VAL A 7 -16.81 -21.15 34.76
CA VAL A 7 -17.00 -20.08 33.77
C VAL A 7 -15.79 -19.17 33.93
N VAL A 8 -14.78 -19.36 33.08
CA VAL A 8 -13.72 -18.37 32.89
C VAL A 8 -14.39 -17.17 32.24
N ALA A 9 -14.73 -16.18 33.06
CA ALA A 9 -15.05 -14.86 32.57
C ALA A 9 -13.77 -14.31 31.95
N PHE A 10 -13.65 -14.40 30.62
CA PHE A 10 -12.84 -13.49 29.84
C PHE A 10 -13.42 -12.10 30.07
N THR A 11 -13.00 -11.44 31.15
CA THR A 11 -13.02 -9.99 31.15
C THR A 11 -12.21 -9.58 29.93
N LEU A 12 -12.93 -9.04 28.94
CA LEU A 12 -12.41 -8.19 27.88
C LEU A 12 -11.61 -7.05 28.52
N ILE A 13 -10.41 -7.37 29.00
CA ILE A 13 -9.31 -6.43 29.00
C ILE A 13 -8.96 -6.35 27.53
N ILE A 14 -9.66 -5.48 26.80
CA ILE A 14 -9.24 -5.05 25.48
C ILE A 14 -7.87 -4.43 25.73
N PRO A 15 -6.74 -5.07 25.34
CA PRO A 15 -5.48 -4.37 25.36
C PRO A 15 -5.67 -3.21 24.39
N ALA A 16 -5.35 -2.00 24.81
CA ALA A 16 -5.55 -0.79 24.02
C ALA A 16 -4.63 -0.70 22.80
N SER A 17 -4.06 -1.82 22.34
CA SER A 17 -2.96 -1.87 21.40
C SER A 17 -2.44 -3.31 21.31
N SER A 18 -2.91 -4.08 20.34
CA SER A 18 -2.05 -5.11 19.74
C SER A 18 -1.13 -4.34 18.82
N TRP A 19 -0.01 -3.86 19.37
CA TRP A 19 0.97 -3.08 18.63
C TRP A 19 1.47 -3.99 17.51
N ALA A 20 1.23 -3.57 16.28
CA ALA A 20 1.95 -4.11 15.15
C ALA A 20 3.38 -3.54 15.20
N TRP A 21 4.11 -3.35 14.10
CA TRP A 21 5.44 -2.73 14.24
C TRP A 21 5.35 -1.46 15.10
N GLU A 22 6.29 -1.24 16.03
CA GLU A 22 6.20 -0.05 16.88
C GLU A 22 6.05 1.21 16.01
N ARG A 23 5.27 2.22 16.44
CA ARG A 23 4.83 3.33 15.56
C ARG A 23 5.98 3.96 14.77
N ASN A 24 7.16 4.03 15.38
CA ASN A 24 8.38 4.52 14.74
C ASN A 24 8.84 3.67 13.54
N THR A 25 8.71 2.34 13.61
CA THR A 25 9.08 1.43 12.52
C THR A 25 8.16 1.60 11.32
N HIS A 26 6.84 1.70 11.53
CA HIS A 26 5.89 1.98 10.44
C HIS A 26 6.14 3.32 9.77
N GLU A 27 6.38 4.36 10.57
CA GLU A 27 6.78 5.67 10.08
C GLU A 27 8.04 5.58 9.21
N GLU A 28 9.08 4.91 9.69
CA GLU A 28 10.33 4.76 8.95
C GLU A 28 10.15 3.93 7.66
N ILE A 29 9.39 2.82 7.68
CA ILE A 29 9.14 2.04 6.46
C ILE A 29 8.37 2.87 5.43
N THR A 30 7.32 3.57 5.86
CA THR A 30 6.50 4.45 5.01
C THR A 30 7.33 5.59 4.42
N GLU A 31 8.15 6.25 5.24
CA GLU A 31 9.04 7.33 4.78
C GLU A 31 10.07 6.81 3.77
N GLN A 32 10.65 5.62 3.97
CA GLN A 32 11.56 5.02 2.99
C GLN A 32 10.85 4.64 1.68
N ALA A 33 9.65 4.08 1.75
CA ALA A 33 8.84 3.78 0.56
C ALA A 33 8.57 5.05 -0.27
N ILE A 34 8.22 6.15 0.39
CA ILE A 34 8.03 7.46 -0.26
C ILE A 34 9.34 7.97 -0.85
N ARG A 35 10.47 7.86 -0.12
CA ARG A 35 11.80 8.31 -0.60
C ARG A 35 12.24 7.60 -1.86
N ILE A 36 12.02 6.28 -1.95
CA ILE A 36 12.39 5.50 -3.14
C ILE A 36 11.58 5.94 -4.36
N MET A 37 10.30 6.26 -4.15
CA MET A 37 9.40 6.74 -5.20
C MET A 37 9.45 8.26 -5.41
N GLU A 38 10.27 9.00 -4.67
CA GLU A 38 10.13 10.46 -4.53
C GLU A 38 10.18 11.19 -5.88
N GLY A 39 11.09 10.80 -6.77
CA GLY A 39 11.21 11.40 -8.10
C GLY A 39 9.96 11.20 -8.96
N ASP A 40 9.52 9.95 -9.08
CA ASP A 40 8.36 9.57 -9.90
C ASP A 40 7.06 10.10 -9.30
N LEU A 41 6.89 9.98 -7.98
CA LEU A 41 5.72 10.44 -7.26
C LEU A 41 5.61 11.96 -7.33
N ASN A 42 6.67 12.73 -7.03
CA ASN A 42 6.64 14.19 -7.20
C ASN A 42 6.27 14.57 -8.63
N SER A 43 6.92 13.95 -9.61
CA SER A 43 6.65 14.22 -11.03
C SER A 43 5.19 13.95 -11.38
N TYR A 44 4.62 12.85 -10.88
CA TYR A 44 3.22 12.51 -11.12
C TYR A 44 2.26 13.50 -10.45
N LEU A 45 2.46 13.81 -9.16
CA LEU A 45 1.60 14.74 -8.42
C LEU A 45 1.59 16.14 -9.08
N MET A 46 2.76 16.63 -9.52
CA MET A 46 2.88 17.92 -10.19
C MET A 46 2.28 17.90 -11.60
N ASN A 47 2.70 16.95 -12.43
CA ASN A 47 2.40 16.96 -13.88
C ASN A 47 1.03 16.38 -14.23
N ASN A 48 0.43 15.58 -13.34
CA ASN A 48 -0.86 14.93 -13.61
C ASN A 48 -1.99 15.38 -12.70
N LEU A 49 -1.70 15.81 -11.47
CA LEU A 49 -2.74 16.07 -10.47
C LEU A 49 -2.89 17.55 -10.11
N GLY A 50 -1.98 18.40 -10.58
CA GLY A 50 -2.00 19.84 -10.32
C GLY A 50 -1.63 20.21 -8.88
N LEU A 51 -0.88 19.34 -8.18
CA LEU A 51 -0.28 19.62 -6.88
C LEU A 51 1.12 20.20 -7.15
N GLU A 52 1.20 21.52 -7.29
CA GLU A 52 2.37 22.22 -7.84
C GLU A 52 3.67 22.00 -7.05
N ASN A 53 3.58 21.73 -5.75
CA ASN A 53 4.73 21.45 -4.91
C ASN A 53 4.91 19.95 -4.62
N GLY A 54 4.20 19.07 -5.35
CA GLY A 54 4.28 17.62 -5.24
C GLY A 54 4.05 17.13 -3.79
N LEU A 55 5.01 16.37 -3.26
CA LEU A 55 5.00 15.85 -1.90
C LEU A 55 5.10 16.94 -0.81
N ASN A 56 5.44 18.17 -1.18
CA ASN A 56 5.50 19.34 -0.30
C ASN A 56 4.27 20.26 -0.44
N GLU A 57 3.27 19.88 -1.24
CA GLU A 57 2.03 20.63 -1.36
C GLU A 57 1.34 20.80 -0.01
N SER A 58 0.88 22.01 0.30
CA SER A 58 0.17 22.25 1.56
C SER A 58 -1.28 21.77 1.44
N VAL A 59 -1.57 20.62 2.03
CA VAL A 59 -2.89 20.00 2.05
C VAL A 59 -3.36 19.90 3.50
N MET A 60 -4.46 20.56 3.84
CA MET A 60 -5.04 20.53 5.20
C MET A 60 -4.05 20.92 6.32
N GLY A 61 -3.12 21.84 6.04
CA GLY A 61 -2.09 22.27 6.99
C GLY A 61 -0.95 21.27 7.20
N SER A 62 -0.86 20.25 6.35
CA SER A 62 0.21 19.24 6.32
C SER A 62 0.72 19.06 4.88
N THR A 63 1.52 18.03 4.62
CA THR A 63 1.98 17.66 3.28
C THR A 63 1.55 16.24 2.92
N PRO A 64 1.43 15.88 1.62
CA PRO A 64 1.15 14.52 1.19
C PRO A 64 2.04 13.47 1.86
N ARG A 65 3.36 13.74 1.97
CA ARG A 65 4.32 12.88 2.66
C ARG A 65 3.91 12.64 4.11
N MET A 66 3.68 13.73 4.84
CA MET A 66 3.38 13.68 6.27
C MET A 66 2.01 13.04 6.53
N LEU A 67 1.02 13.25 5.64
CA LEU A 67 -0.30 12.64 5.74
C LEU A 67 -0.24 11.11 5.54
N MET A 68 0.60 10.61 4.64
CA MET A 68 0.83 9.17 4.49
C MET A 68 1.49 8.57 5.74
N ILE A 69 2.50 9.24 6.30
CA ILE A 69 3.14 8.82 7.56
C ILE A 69 2.12 8.79 8.72
N GLN A 70 1.33 9.86 8.86
CA GLN A 70 0.28 9.93 9.89
C GLN A 70 -0.76 8.82 9.72
N GLY A 71 -1.19 8.55 8.48
CA GLY A 71 -2.11 7.46 8.17
C GLY A 71 -1.56 6.12 8.66
N SER A 72 -0.30 5.82 8.33
CA SER A 72 0.38 4.60 8.79
C SER A 72 0.36 4.52 10.32
N ASN A 73 0.82 5.56 11.02
CA ASN A 73 0.93 5.56 12.48
C ASN A 73 -0.41 5.41 13.22
N THR A 74 -1.52 5.80 12.58
CA THR A 74 -2.87 5.74 13.19
C THR A 74 -3.64 4.47 12.83
N GLU A 75 -3.10 3.57 12.02
CA GLU A 75 -3.75 2.28 11.73
C GLU A 75 -3.77 1.35 12.93
N ASP A 76 -2.78 1.44 13.82
CA ASP A 76 -2.75 0.70 15.10
C ASP A 76 -3.74 1.24 16.16
N ASP A 77 -4.47 2.32 15.89
CA ASP A 77 -5.33 2.94 16.89
C ASP A 77 -6.64 2.14 17.11
N GLY A 78 -6.87 1.76 18.37
CA GLY A 78 -8.15 1.23 18.82
C GLY A 78 -8.48 -0.15 18.23
N LEU A 79 -9.70 -0.31 17.70
CA LEU A 79 -10.19 -1.61 17.21
C LEU A 79 -9.67 -1.98 15.80
N ARG A 80 -8.92 -1.09 15.15
CA ARG A 80 -8.38 -1.33 13.81
C ARG A 80 -7.33 -2.43 13.84
N SER A 81 -6.47 -2.41 14.86
CA SER A 81 -5.39 -3.37 15.13
C SER A 81 -5.84 -4.84 15.14
N LEU A 82 -7.11 -5.10 15.46
CA LEU A 82 -7.69 -6.46 15.44
C LEU A 82 -7.73 -7.06 14.04
N ASN A 83 -7.57 -6.27 12.98
CA ASN A 83 -7.69 -6.69 11.59
C ASN A 83 -6.34 -6.70 10.85
N HIS A 84 -5.22 -6.68 11.57
CA HIS A 84 -3.88 -6.60 10.98
C HIS A 84 -3.28 -7.96 10.62
N PHE A 85 -4.08 -9.03 10.74
CA PHE A 85 -3.63 -10.40 10.56
C PHE A 85 -4.12 -10.97 9.24
N HIS A 86 -3.27 -11.74 8.55
CA HIS A 86 -3.66 -12.53 7.40
C HIS A 86 -2.82 -13.80 7.29
N GLU A 87 -3.41 -14.95 7.60
CA GLU A 87 -2.82 -16.26 7.39
C GLU A 87 -3.12 -16.74 5.95
N PRO A 88 -2.09 -16.92 5.09
CA PRO A 88 -2.28 -17.16 3.65
C PRO A 88 -2.78 -18.57 3.28
N ILE A 89 -2.63 -19.56 4.16
CA ILE A 89 -3.08 -20.95 3.89
C ILE A 89 -4.60 -21.05 4.13
N THR A 90 -5.10 -20.48 5.23
CA THR A 90 -6.51 -20.49 5.61
C THR A 90 -7.28 -19.28 5.08
N ASN A 91 -6.58 -18.26 4.56
CA ASN A 91 -7.14 -17.01 4.07
C ASN A 91 -7.96 -16.26 5.14
N SER A 92 -7.54 -16.34 6.40
CA SER A 92 -8.22 -15.76 7.57
C SER A 92 -7.39 -14.67 8.25
N GLY A 93 -8.06 -13.82 9.03
CA GLY A 93 -7.39 -13.00 10.05
C GLY A 93 -7.55 -13.61 11.44
N LEU A 94 -7.23 -12.83 12.47
CA LEU A 94 -7.22 -13.28 13.86
C LEU A 94 -8.64 -13.54 14.41
N GLY A 95 -9.18 -14.71 14.08
CA GLY A 95 -10.59 -15.06 14.32
C GLY A 95 -10.98 -15.16 15.80
N ILE A 96 -10.04 -15.42 16.71
CA ILE A 96 -10.32 -15.55 18.15
C ILE A 96 -10.80 -14.24 18.79
N VAL A 97 -10.40 -13.09 18.24
CA VAL A 97 -10.86 -11.76 18.68
C VAL A 97 -11.90 -11.15 17.73
N GLY A 98 -12.38 -11.93 16.75
CA GLY A 98 -13.35 -11.47 15.76
C GLY A 98 -12.77 -10.54 14.69
N GLY A 99 -11.44 -10.53 14.51
CA GLY A 99 -10.76 -9.79 13.46
C GLY A 99 -11.05 -10.35 12.07
N THR A 100 -11.28 -9.47 11.10
CA THR A 100 -11.31 -9.83 9.67
C THR A 100 -9.87 -9.90 9.14
N SER A 101 -9.64 -10.61 8.04
CA SER A 101 -8.32 -10.64 7.39
C SER A 101 -7.85 -9.24 7.00
N ALA A 102 -6.55 -8.94 7.10
CA ALA A 102 -5.95 -7.67 6.69
C ALA A 102 -6.30 -7.29 5.24
N ILE A 103 -6.37 -8.30 4.35
CA ILE A 103 -6.79 -8.10 2.96
C ILE A 103 -8.26 -7.63 2.92
N GLU A 104 -9.16 -8.29 3.64
CA GLU A 104 -10.58 -7.91 3.68
C GLU A 104 -10.82 -6.55 4.35
N TRP A 105 -10.02 -6.24 5.36
CA TRP A 105 -10.04 -4.96 6.04
C TRP A 105 -9.59 -3.84 5.10
N SER A 106 -8.50 -4.04 4.37
CA SER A 106 -7.99 -3.09 3.37
C SER A 106 -8.94 -2.92 2.19
N LEU A 107 -9.84 -3.88 1.93
CA LEU A 107 -10.78 -3.87 0.81
C LEU A 107 -12.24 -3.64 1.23
N LYS A 108 -12.50 -3.21 2.46
CA LYS A 108 -13.87 -2.86 2.89
C LYS A 108 -14.51 -1.89 1.89
N THR A 109 -15.81 -2.06 1.70
CA THR A 109 -16.61 -1.09 0.93
C THR A 109 -16.47 0.30 1.55
N ILE A 110 -16.65 1.33 0.74
CA ILE A 110 -16.52 2.74 1.16
C ILE A 110 -17.32 2.99 2.45
N GLY A 111 -16.68 3.55 3.47
CA GLY A 111 -17.28 3.89 4.75
C GLY A 111 -17.56 2.72 5.70
N ALA A 112 -17.11 1.50 5.39
CA ALA A 112 -17.45 0.30 6.18
C ALA A 112 -16.37 -0.16 7.16
N GLN A 113 -15.19 0.47 7.19
CA GLN A 113 -14.21 0.24 8.24
C GLN A 113 -14.69 0.87 9.55
N ALA A 114 -14.62 0.13 10.65
CA ALA A 114 -14.89 0.65 11.99
C ALA A 114 -13.84 1.69 12.42
N GLY A 115 -14.27 2.71 13.18
CA GLY A 115 -13.44 3.82 13.65
C GLY A 115 -14.08 5.18 13.35
N GLU A 116 -13.37 6.27 13.66
CA GLU A 116 -13.84 7.64 13.41
C GLU A 116 -13.90 7.96 11.90
N ASN A 117 -13.04 7.34 11.10
CA ASN A 117 -12.99 7.45 9.64
C ASN A 117 -12.66 6.09 9.00
N SER A 118 -13.04 5.92 7.73
CA SER A 118 -12.71 4.74 6.92
C SER A 118 -11.61 5.07 5.91
N PHE A 119 -10.67 4.14 5.76
CA PHE A 119 -9.41 4.29 5.03
C PHE A 119 -9.03 3.02 4.27
N SER A 120 -10.03 2.28 3.77
CA SER A 120 -9.76 1.14 2.88
C SER A 120 -9.21 1.61 1.53
N TRP A 121 -8.72 0.69 0.71
CA TRP A 121 -8.36 0.94 -0.69
C TRP A 121 -9.50 1.59 -1.47
N ASN A 122 -10.73 1.12 -1.24
CA ASN A 122 -11.93 1.67 -1.90
C ASN A 122 -12.24 3.08 -1.39
N ASP A 123 -12.06 3.35 -0.09
CA ASP A 123 -12.14 4.72 0.45
C ASP A 123 -11.06 5.62 -0.19
N ALA A 124 -9.82 5.14 -0.30
CA ALA A 124 -8.72 5.89 -0.91
C ALA A 124 -9.03 6.29 -2.35
N ARG A 125 -9.60 5.37 -3.16
CA ARG A 125 -10.05 5.64 -4.54
C ARG A 125 -11.17 6.67 -4.59
N GLU A 126 -12.16 6.54 -3.73
CA GLU A 126 -13.27 7.50 -3.65
C GLU A 126 -12.80 8.89 -3.22
N TYR A 127 -11.92 8.97 -2.21
CA TYR A 127 -11.32 10.23 -1.78
C TYR A 127 -10.49 10.83 -2.91
N PHE A 128 -9.72 10.03 -3.63
CA PHE A 128 -8.90 10.52 -4.75
C PHE A 128 -9.77 11.07 -5.89
N PHE A 129 -10.85 10.37 -6.24
CA PHE A 129 -11.83 10.87 -7.19
C PHE A 129 -12.42 12.21 -6.75
N LYS A 130 -12.82 12.35 -5.48
CA LYS A 130 -13.36 13.60 -4.94
C LYS A 130 -12.32 14.72 -4.86
N ALA A 131 -11.07 14.40 -4.52
CA ALA A 131 -9.96 15.33 -4.54
C ALA A 131 -9.72 15.92 -5.96
N LEU A 132 -10.02 15.13 -6.99
CA LEU A 132 -9.96 15.54 -8.40
C LEU A 132 -11.23 16.19 -8.96
N THR A 133 -12.37 16.15 -8.27
CA THR A 133 -13.66 16.54 -8.88
C THR A 133 -14.50 17.48 -8.04
N SER A 134 -14.24 17.61 -6.73
CA SER A 134 -15.07 18.46 -5.87
C SER A 134 -15.05 19.93 -6.31
N PRO A 135 -16.21 20.62 -6.28
CA PRO A 135 -16.35 21.95 -6.85
C PRO A 135 -15.43 22.98 -6.19
N THR A 136 -15.31 22.97 -4.86
CA THR A 136 -14.52 23.98 -4.15
C THR A 136 -13.11 23.48 -3.85
N LYS A 137 -12.13 24.40 -3.84
CA LYS A 137 -10.76 24.06 -3.44
C LYS A 137 -10.70 23.48 -2.02
N ALA A 138 -11.49 24.01 -1.09
CA ALA A 138 -11.52 23.55 0.29
C ALA A 138 -11.94 22.07 0.40
N GLU A 139 -13.00 21.65 -0.32
CA GLU A 139 -13.41 20.25 -0.37
C GLU A 139 -12.34 19.37 -1.02
N ARG A 140 -11.73 19.82 -2.13
CA ARG A 140 -10.65 19.08 -2.79
C ARG A 140 -9.45 18.88 -1.86
N ASP A 141 -9.06 19.91 -1.12
CA ASP A 141 -7.96 19.84 -0.17
C ASP A 141 -8.28 18.88 0.99
N GLU A 142 -9.52 18.86 1.49
CA GLU A 142 -9.97 17.86 2.48
C GLU A 142 -9.82 16.44 1.94
N TYR A 143 -10.28 16.20 0.71
CA TYR A 143 -10.21 14.87 0.10
C TYR A 143 -8.79 14.46 -0.27
N TRP A 144 -7.92 15.38 -0.70
CA TRP A 144 -6.49 15.10 -0.81
C TRP A 144 -5.90 14.65 0.53
N GLY A 145 -6.27 15.35 1.60
CA GLY A 145 -5.92 14.98 2.97
C GLY A 145 -6.29 13.53 3.30
N LYS A 146 -7.52 13.14 2.97
CA LYS A 146 -8.04 11.77 3.19
C LYS A 146 -7.38 10.75 2.27
N THR A 147 -7.11 11.07 1.00
CA THR A 147 -6.41 10.17 0.05
C THR A 147 -5.05 9.79 0.60
N PHE A 148 -4.21 10.77 0.95
CA PHE A 148 -2.86 10.49 1.44
C PHE A 148 -2.87 9.75 2.78
N ARG A 149 -3.78 10.09 3.70
CA ARG A 149 -3.96 9.32 4.94
C ARG A 149 -4.36 7.88 4.65
N ALA A 150 -5.32 7.65 3.77
CA ALA A 150 -5.79 6.31 3.42
C ALA A 150 -4.65 5.43 2.84
N LEU A 151 -3.78 6.00 2.00
CA LEU A 151 -2.61 5.28 1.50
C LEU A 151 -1.63 4.87 2.61
N GLY A 152 -1.47 5.71 3.64
CA GLY A 152 -0.73 5.36 4.85
C GLY A 152 -1.30 4.13 5.56
N HIS A 153 -2.61 4.14 5.81
CA HIS A 153 -3.32 3.00 6.43
C HIS A 153 -3.20 1.71 5.62
N VAL A 154 -3.27 1.79 4.28
CA VAL A 154 -3.09 0.62 3.40
C VAL A 154 -1.66 0.09 3.45
N MET A 155 -0.64 0.97 3.40
CA MET A 155 0.76 0.56 3.49
C MET A 155 1.07 -0.10 4.83
N HIS A 156 0.52 0.42 5.93
CA HIS A 156 0.64 -0.19 7.27
C HIS A 156 0.30 -1.69 7.26
N LEU A 157 -0.84 -2.06 6.71
CA LEU A 157 -1.28 -3.46 6.67
C LEU A 157 -0.32 -4.37 5.88
N LEU A 158 0.32 -3.85 4.83
CA LEU A 158 1.38 -4.58 4.10
C LEU A 158 2.67 -4.70 4.93
N GLN A 159 2.98 -3.69 5.74
CA GLN A 159 4.13 -3.71 6.63
C GLN A 159 3.94 -4.77 7.71
N ASP A 160 2.74 -4.86 8.29
CA ASP A 160 2.37 -5.94 9.23
C ASP A 160 2.41 -7.31 8.58
N SER A 161 2.04 -7.40 7.30
CA SER A 161 2.15 -8.63 6.53
C SER A 161 3.60 -9.10 6.31
N ALA A 162 4.59 -8.28 6.67
CA ALA A 162 6.00 -8.64 6.76
C ALA A 162 6.46 -9.00 8.18
N ASN A 163 5.56 -9.09 9.17
CA ASN A 163 5.83 -9.66 10.49
C ASN A 163 5.29 -11.12 10.56
N PRO A 164 6.11 -12.12 10.97
CA PRO A 164 5.66 -13.50 11.12
C PRO A 164 4.43 -13.68 12.02
N SER A 165 4.30 -12.92 13.10
CA SER A 165 3.19 -13.03 14.04
C SER A 165 1.85 -12.69 13.38
N HIS A 166 1.84 -11.64 12.56
CA HIS A 166 0.68 -11.15 11.83
C HIS A 166 0.21 -12.08 10.71
N VAL A 167 1.08 -12.96 10.21
CA VAL A 167 0.74 -13.89 9.12
C VAL A 167 0.61 -15.33 9.56
N ARG A 168 0.71 -15.60 10.87
CA ARG A 168 0.62 -16.92 11.48
C ARG A 168 -0.46 -17.00 12.56
N ASP A 169 -1.38 -16.02 12.55
CA ASP A 169 -2.44 -15.85 13.53
C ASP A 169 -1.92 -15.96 14.99
N ASP A 170 -0.76 -15.33 15.26
CA ASP A 170 -0.11 -15.38 16.57
C ASP A 170 -0.52 -14.18 17.44
N PRO A 171 -1.46 -14.34 18.40
CA PRO A 171 -1.89 -13.23 19.23
C PRO A 171 -0.83 -12.86 20.27
N HIS A 172 -0.23 -11.69 20.11
CA HIS A 172 0.77 -11.10 21.02
C HIS A 172 0.25 -9.83 21.73
N PRO A 173 -0.60 -9.97 22.78
CA PRO A 173 -1.13 -8.81 23.51
C PRO A 173 -0.15 -8.18 24.51
N PHE A 174 1.01 -8.81 24.77
CA PHE A 174 1.95 -8.37 25.83
C PHE A 174 3.43 -8.35 25.44
N ASP A 175 3.83 -9.16 24.46
CA ASP A 175 5.23 -9.34 24.06
C ASP A 175 5.23 -9.78 22.58
N ASP A 176 5.91 -9.03 21.71
CA ASP A 176 6.23 -9.43 20.33
C ASP A 176 7.73 -9.15 20.14
N GLY A 177 8.52 -10.22 20.06
CA GLY A 177 9.96 -10.07 20.10
C GLY A 177 10.55 -9.39 18.85
N LEU A 178 9.91 -9.54 17.68
CA LEU A 178 10.37 -8.87 16.46
C LEU A 178 10.00 -7.37 16.47
N HIS A 179 8.80 -7.02 16.96
CA HIS A 179 8.42 -5.62 17.15
C HIS A 179 9.32 -4.94 18.18
N ASP A 180 9.47 -5.53 19.36
CA ASP A 180 10.33 -5.01 20.42
C ASP A 180 11.77 -4.86 19.94
N TYR A 181 12.26 -5.82 19.17
CA TYR A 181 13.59 -5.73 18.56
C TYR A 181 13.71 -4.51 17.64
N MET A 182 12.75 -4.32 16.72
CA MET A 182 12.79 -3.21 15.76
C MET A 182 12.52 -1.84 16.38
N GLU A 183 11.81 -1.75 17.51
CA GLU A 183 11.69 -0.50 18.29
C GLU A 183 13.07 0.07 18.66
N ARG A 184 14.04 -0.81 18.90
CA ARG A 184 15.42 -0.44 19.28
C ARG A 184 16.34 -0.22 18.08
N LYS A 185 15.81 -0.26 16.86
CA LYS A 185 16.56 -0.21 15.60
C LYS A 185 16.00 0.86 14.68
N SER A 186 16.77 1.18 13.64
CA SER A 186 16.27 1.98 12.52
C SER A 186 16.17 1.09 11.28
N VAL A 187 15.08 1.26 10.53
CA VAL A 187 14.85 0.67 9.20
C VAL A 187 16.03 0.94 8.27
N GLY A 188 16.65 2.12 8.39
CA GLY A 188 17.84 2.50 7.64
C GLY A 188 19.01 1.50 7.75
N SER A 189 19.08 0.74 8.84
CA SER A 189 20.13 -0.28 9.08
C SER A 189 19.99 -1.50 8.17
N TYR A 190 18.79 -1.77 7.65
CA TYR A 190 18.47 -2.98 6.90
C TYR A 190 18.38 -2.77 5.39
N ILE A 191 18.25 -1.52 4.93
CA ILE A 191 18.04 -1.18 3.51
C ILE A 191 19.33 -0.85 2.75
N GLY A 192 20.49 -0.83 3.42
CA GLY A 192 21.78 -0.52 2.79
C GLY A 192 22.22 -1.52 1.71
N GLY A 193 21.69 -2.74 1.75
CA GLY A 193 21.90 -3.78 0.73
C GLY A 193 20.97 -3.66 -0.49
N GLY A 194 20.06 -2.69 -0.50
CA GLY A 194 19.02 -2.52 -1.51
C GLY A 194 17.63 -2.89 -1.00
N ILE A 195 16.64 -2.61 -1.83
CA ILE A 195 15.21 -2.85 -1.58
C ILE A 195 14.76 -4.05 -2.40
N PHE A 196 13.85 -4.84 -1.86
CA PHE A 196 13.25 -5.94 -2.59
C PHE A 196 11.88 -5.51 -3.11
N ASN A 197 11.77 -5.30 -4.41
CA ASN A 197 10.51 -4.93 -5.06
C ASN A 197 9.72 -6.17 -5.49
N PRO A 198 8.39 -6.17 -5.34
CA PRO A 198 7.53 -7.19 -5.95
C PRO A 198 7.64 -7.15 -7.47
N ASP A 199 7.36 -8.27 -8.13
CA ASP A 199 7.22 -8.31 -9.59
C ASP A 199 6.02 -7.42 -10.01
N PRO A 200 6.20 -6.39 -10.84
CA PRO A 200 5.10 -5.49 -11.23
C PRO A 200 3.92 -6.21 -11.89
N SER A 201 4.15 -7.36 -12.54
CA SER A 201 3.09 -8.14 -13.19
C SER A 201 2.06 -8.71 -12.20
N MET A 202 2.37 -8.72 -10.90
CA MET A 202 1.42 -8.97 -9.80
C MET A 202 0.19 -8.07 -9.87
N LEU A 203 0.39 -6.83 -10.31
CA LEU A 203 -0.63 -5.78 -10.30
C LEU A 203 -1.35 -5.66 -11.66
N GLU A 204 -0.94 -6.46 -12.63
CA GLU A 204 -1.55 -6.60 -13.95
C GLU A 204 -2.52 -7.79 -14.03
N GLN A 205 -2.68 -8.55 -12.94
CA GLN A 205 -3.54 -9.72 -12.85
C GLN A 205 -4.64 -9.46 -11.81
N SER A 206 -5.83 -10.05 -12.01
CA SER A 206 -6.83 -10.09 -10.93
C SER A 206 -6.20 -10.67 -9.68
N GLY A 207 -6.58 -10.16 -8.52
CA GLY A 207 -6.11 -10.76 -7.29
C GLY A 207 -6.64 -12.18 -7.13
N ALA A 208 -5.77 -13.10 -6.70
CA ALA A 208 -6.11 -14.52 -6.61
C ALA A 208 -7.05 -14.81 -5.44
N THR A 209 -6.82 -14.13 -4.31
CA THR A 209 -7.62 -14.26 -3.09
C THR A 209 -8.80 -13.29 -3.10
N ARG A 210 -8.63 -12.07 -3.61
CA ARG A 210 -9.68 -11.04 -3.78
C ARG A 210 -9.51 -10.38 -5.15
N SER A 211 -10.59 -9.97 -5.82
CA SER A 211 -10.54 -9.53 -7.23
C SER A 211 -9.60 -8.35 -7.50
N GLU A 212 -9.36 -7.51 -6.51
CA GLU A 212 -8.56 -6.30 -6.63
C GLU A 212 -7.07 -6.65 -6.80
N PRO A 213 -6.40 -6.25 -7.89
CA PRO A 213 -5.00 -6.62 -8.15
C PRO A 213 -4.01 -6.24 -7.05
N PHE A 214 -4.27 -5.11 -6.35
CA PHE A 214 -3.46 -4.68 -5.20
C PHE A 214 -3.37 -5.76 -4.10
N SER A 215 -4.40 -6.60 -3.95
CA SER A 215 -4.40 -7.68 -2.95
C SER A 215 -3.31 -8.74 -3.21
N ASN A 216 -2.82 -8.87 -4.44
CA ASN A 216 -1.69 -9.74 -4.77
C ASN A 216 -0.40 -9.34 -4.03
N LEU A 217 -0.26 -8.08 -3.60
CA LEU A 217 0.88 -7.67 -2.76
C LEU A 217 0.85 -8.35 -1.39
N PHE A 218 -0.34 -8.64 -0.86
CA PHE A 218 -0.50 -9.41 0.36
C PHE A 218 -0.31 -10.89 0.08
N ASP A 219 -1.19 -11.45 -0.75
CA ASP A 219 -1.32 -12.88 -0.98
C ASP A 219 -1.78 -13.16 -2.42
N ARG A 220 -1.03 -14.02 -3.11
CA ARG A 220 -1.32 -14.49 -4.46
C ARG A 220 -1.87 -15.90 -4.53
N ASN A 221 -2.04 -16.55 -3.39
CA ASN A 221 -2.46 -17.95 -3.29
C ASN A 221 -1.57 -18.88 -4.14
N VAL A 222 -0.27 -18.58 -4.19
CA VAL A 222 0.78 -19.40 -4.82
C VAL A 222 1.29 -20.46 -3.83
N TYR A 223 1.33 -20.13 -2.54
CA TYR A 223 1.76 -20.99 -1.44
C TYR A 223 0.57 -21.47 -0.60
N SER A 224 0.30 -22.77 -0.68
CA SER A 224 -0.79 -23.45 0.03
C SER A 224 -0.33 -24.32 1.21
N GLY A 225 0.83 -24.02 1.78
CA GLY A 225 1.41 -24.80 2.89
C GLY A 225 2.27 -26.00 2.48
N SER A 226 2.48 -26.24 1.18
CA SER A 226 3.14 -27.47 0.69
C SER A 226 4.60 -27.30 0.23
N ASN A 227 4.90 -26.26 -0.56
CA ASN A 227 6.22 -26.00 -1.13
C ASN A 227 6.72 -24.58 -0.79
N PRO A 228 7.50 -24.40 0.30
CA PRO A 228 7.97 -23.08 0.70
C PRO A 228 8.97 -22.47 -0.30
N LEU A 229 9.60 -23.26 -1.18
CA LEU A 229 10.51 -22.73 -2.20
C LEU A 229 9.82 -21.85 -3.24
N ALA A 230 8.50 -22.03 -3.42
CA ALA A 230 7.71 -21.19 -4.32
C ALA A 230 7.68 -19.71 -3.87
N THR A 231 7.98 -19.44 -2.59
CA THR A 231 7.86 -18.11 -1.99
C THR A 231 9.11 -17.25 -2.14
N LEU A 232 10.22 -17.78 -2.66
CA LEU A 232 11.51 -17.08 -2.64
C LEU A 232 11.67 -16.04 -3.76
N GLY A 233 10.80 -16.07 -4.77
CA GLY A 233 10.80 -15.14 -5.90
C GLY A 233 10.27 -13.75 -5.55
N ALA A 234 10.19 -12.89 -6.58
CA ALA A 234 9.53 -11.59 -6.50
C ALA A 234 8.03 -11.66 -6.85
N ASP A 235 7.60 -12.74 -7.49
CA ASP A 235 6.24 -12.98 -7.97
C ASP A 235 5.36 -13.64 -6.87
N ILE A 236 5.37 -13.09 -5.66
CA ILE A 236 4.76 -13.71 -4.46
C ILE A 236 4.14 -12.65 -3.54
N GLY A 237 3.05 -12.97 -2.84
CA GLY A 237 2.54 -12.14 -1.76
C GLY A 237 3.50 -12.08 -0.57
N VAL A 238 3.55 -10.94 0.13
CA VAL A 238 4.43 -10.79 1.30
C VAL A 238 4.00 -11.70 2.45
N THR A 239 2.70 -12.01 2.59
CA THR A 239 2.20 -12.90 3.66
C THR A 239 2.68 -14.33 3.44
N GLU A 240 2.64 -14.80 2.20
CA GLU A 240 3.11 -16.12 1.78
C GLU A 240 4.62 -16.29 2.02
N TYR A 241 5.41 -15.28 1.63
CA TYR A 241 6.85 -15.25 1.91
C TYR A 241 7.13 -15.29 3.40
N THR A 242 6.46 -14.45 4.19
CA THR A 242 6.72 -14.35 5.62
C THR A 242 6.28 -15.64 6.35
N ASN A 243 5.08 -16.15 6.07
CA ASN A 243 4.52 -17.34 6.70
C ASN A 243 5.37 -18.60 6.43
N ALA A 244 5.83 -18.82 5.20
CA ALA A 244 6.55 -20.04 4.82
C ALA A 244 7.99 -20.13 5.36
N ASN A 245 8.56 -19.02 5.84
CA ASN A 245 10.00 -18.87 6.04
C ASN A 245 10.42 -18.47 7.45
N PHE A 246 9.51 -17.94 8.26
CA PHE A 246 9.84 -17.41 9.58
C PHE A 246 8.88 -17.95 10.64
N PHE A 247 9.42 -18.25 11.82
CA PHE A 247 8.59 -18.51 12.99
C PHE A 247 8.15 -17.16 13.59
N SER A 248 7.05 -17.16 14.33
CA SER A 248 6.79 -16.14 15.37
C SER A 248 7.01 -16.77 16.74
N ASP A 249 7.00 -15.96 17.79
CA ASP A 249 7.42 -16.37 19.13
C ASP A 249 6.62 -17.55 19.68
N ASP A 250 5.30 -17.56 19.53
CA ASP A 250 4.47 -18.66 20.01
C ASP A 250 4.19 -19.71 18.92
N THR A 251 4.63 -19.50 17.68
CA THR A 251 4.32 -20.43 16.58
C THR A 251 5.42 -21.46 16.29
N ILE A 252 6.42 -21.57 17.17
CA ILE A 252 7.47 -22.59 17.05
C ILE A 252 6.91 -23.99 17.38
N PRO A 253 7.06 -25.00 16.50
CA PRO A 253 6.53 -26.33 16.74
C PRO A 253 7.05 -26.95 18.05
N GLY A 254 6.13 -27.57 18.81
CA GLY A 254 6.45 -28.22 20.09
C GLY A 254 6.32 -27.32 21.32
N GLN A 255 5.99 -26.03 21.17
CA GLN A 255 5.73 -25.12 22.28
C GLN A 255 4.25 -25.03 22.70
N GLY A 256 3.39 -25.90 22.16
CA GLY A 256 2.01 -26.04 22.62
C GLY A 256 1.04 -24.96 22.15
N SER A 257 1.42 -24.15 21.15
CA SER A 257 0.49 -23.19 20.57
C SER A 257 -0.69 -23.88 19.87
N ILE A 258 -1.88 -23.49 20.30
CA ILE A 258 -3.16 -23.89 19.73
C ILE A 258 -3.51 -23.07 18.47
N PHE A 259 -2.73 -22.03 18.16
CA PHE A 259 -2.89 -21.15 17.00
C PHE A 259 -2.20 -21.71 15.73
N ASN A 260 -1.37 -22.75 15.88
CA ASN A 260 -0.59 -23.37 14.81
C ASN A 260 -1.28 -24.50 14.02
N ALA A 261 -2.58 -24.74 14.22
CA ALA A 261 -3.25 -25.92 13.70
C ALA A 261 -3.40 -25.88 12.15
N GLY A 262 -2.35 -26.21 11.41
CA GLY A 262 -2.34 -26.26 9.94
C GLY A 262 -1.07 -25.70 9.29
N ILE A 263 -0.25 -24.94 10.02
CA ILE A 263 0.97 -24.34 9.49
C ILE A 263 2.10 -25.38 9.49
N THR A 264 2.53 -25.76 8.29
CA THR A 264 3.54 -26.84 8.11
C THR A 264 4.98 -26.30 8.08
N TYR A 265 5.17 -25.07 7.60
CA TYR A 265 6.49 -24.46 7.47
C TYR A 265 6.59 -23.13 8.24
N PRO A 266 7.81 -22.70 8.64
CA PRO A 266 9.01 -23.51 8.61
C PRO A 266 8.90 -24.73 9.54
N ALA A 267 9.46 -25.86 9.12
CA ALA A 267 9.44 -27.10 9.87
C ALA A 267 10.70 -27.21 10.74
N VAL A 268 10.59 -27.87 11.89
CA VAL A 268 11.77 -28.09 12.74
C VAL A 268 12.78 -29.04 12.07
N THR A 269 12.30 -29.94 11.21
CA THR A 269 13.10 -30.96 10.51
C THR A 269 13.97 -30.43 9.38
N GLU A 270 13.75 -29.20 8.92
CA GLU A 270 14.54 -28.55 7.86
C GLU A 270 15.65 -27.65 8.40
N LEU A 271 15.69 -27.43 9.71
CA LEU A 271 16.70 -26.60 10.34
C LEU A 271 18.06 -27.29 10.31
N VAL A 272 19.07 -26.52 9.88
CA VAL A 272 20.48 -26.94 9.87
C VAL A 272 21.31 -25.99 10.72
N PRO A 273 22.53 -26.37 11.16
CA PRO A 273 23.41 -25.44 11.87
C PRO A 273 23.67 -24.18 11.04
N ALA A 274 23.52 -23.00 11.66
CA ALA A 274 23.90 -21.74 11.03
C ALA A 274 25.43 -21.59 10.97
N PRO A 275 25.98 -20.79 10.01
CA PRO A 275 27.41 -20.47 9.98
C PRO A 275 27.86 -19.87 11.32
N ILE A 276 29.04 -20.28 11.79
CA ILE A 276 29.62 -19.87 13.08
C ILE A 276 29.45 -18.36 13.33
N PRO A 277 29.04 -17.94 14.54
CA PRO A 277 28.96 -18.72 15.78
C PRO A 277 27.62 -19.47 16.03
N SER A 278 27.75 -20.67 16.63
CA SER A 278 26.69 -21.51 17.22
C SER A 278 26.33 -20.96 18.62
N PRO A 279 25.06 -20.89 19.06
CA PRO A 279 24.05 -21.98 19.05
C PRO A 279 22.90 -21.86 18.03
N TYR A 280 23.08 -21.15 16.93
CA TYR A 280 21.98 -20.85 16.01
C TYR A 280 21.75 -21.90 14.91
N LEU A 281 20.50 -21.96 14.46
CA LEU A 281 20.02 -22.74 13.32
C LEU A 281 19.55 -21.82 12.19
N THR A 282 19.53 -22.34 10.98
CA THR A 282 19.04 -21.65 9.79
C THR A 282 18.27 -22.59 8.88
N LEU A 283 17.47 -22.01 7.98
CA LEU A 283 16.89 -22.70 6.84
C LEU A 283 17.86 -22.66 5.65
N PRO A 284 18.21 -23.80 5.03
CA PRO A 284 19.08 -23.84 3.86
C PRO A 284 18.62 -22.95 2.70
N ARG A 285 17.29 -22.74 2.58
CA ARG A 285 16.68 -21.93 1.52
C ARG A 285 16.78 -20.42 1.74
N LEU A 286 16.89 -19.97 2.99
CA LEU A 286 17.10 -18.56 3.33
C LEU A 286 18.58 -18.23 3.49
N GLY A 287 19.42 -19.26 3.58
CA GLY A 287 20.87 -19.12 3.53
C GLY A 287 21.59 -20.46 3.37
N SER A 288 22.64 -20.46 2.54
CA SER A 288 23.67 -21.49 2.59
C SER A 288 24.78 -21.04 3.55
N ALA A 289 25.79 -21.90 3.79
CA ALA A 289 27.00 -21.52 4.52
C ALA A 289 27.74 -20.28 3.94
N ALA A 290 27.32 -19.78 2.77
CA ALA A 290 27.85 -18.59 2.09
C ALA A 290 27.09 -17.28 2.36
N PHE A 291 25.99 -17.27 3.13
CA PHE A 291 25.32 -16.04 3.58
C PHE A 291 25.52 -15.87 5.09
N SER A 292 26.35 -14.91 5.51
CA SER A 292 26.83 -14.77 6.90
C SER A 292 25.80 -14.27 7.92
N GLY A 293 24.50 -14.20 7.57
CA GLY A 293 23.45 -13.62 8.42
C GLY A 293 22.18 -14.46 8.60
N ALA A 294 21.98 -15.57 7.88
CA ALA A 294 20.73 -16.32 7.97
C ALA A 294 20.59 -17.04 9.33
N ARG A 295 19.52 -16.73 10.07
CA ARG A 295 19.19 -17.29 11.39
C ARG A 295 17.69 -17.50 11.45
N THR A 296 17.26 -18.69 11.86
CA THR A 296 15.84 -19.05 11.95
C THR A 296 15.40 -19.29 13.39
N ALA A 297 16.27 -19.89 14.21
CA ALA A 297 16.02 -20.13 15.62
C ALA A 297 17.32 -20.32 16.38
N LYS A 298 17.27 -20.17 17.70
CA LYS A 298 18.35 -20.47 18.62
C LYS A 298 18.08 -21.75 19.40
N LEU A 299 19.08 -22.64 19.48
CA LEU A 299 19.02 -23.79 20.38
C LEU A 299 19.18 -23.35 21.84
N THR A 300 18.28 -23.84 22.69
CA THR A 300 18.32 -23.64 24.15
C THR A 300 18.92 -24.85 24.85
N GLY A 301 19.57 -24.62 25.99
CA GLY A 301 20.16 -25.68 26.81
C GLY A 301 21.56 -26.13 26.35
N ASN A 302 22.55 -25.97 27.24
CA ASN A 302 23.95 -26.29 26.96
C ASN A 302 24.19 -27.73 26.47
N GLN A 303 23.38 -28.69 26.94
CA GLN A 303 23.47 -30.08 26.52
C GLN A 303 22.93 -30.33 25.11
N ALA A 304 21.85 -29.64 24.71
CA ALA A 304 21.29 -29.74 23.36
C ALA A 304 22.26 -29.12 22.35
N VAL A 305 22.81 -27.94 22.67
CA VAL A 305 23.86 -27.28 21.87
C VAL A 305 25.08 -28.17 21.72
N ALA A 306 25.62 -28.70 22.82
CA ALA A 306 26.80 -29.56 22.77
C ALA A 306 26.55 -30.85 21.98
N LYS A 307 25.39 -31.51 22.19
CA LYS A 307 25.03 -32.73 21.48
C LYS A 307 24.84 -32.46 19.98
N PHE A 308 24.17 -31.37 19.61
CA PHE A 308 23.97 -30.99 18.22
C PHE A 308 25.30 -30.77 17.50
N LEU A 309 26.22 -30.01 18.12
CA LEU A 309 27.55 -29.74 17.59
C LEU A 309 28.43 -30.99 17.46
N LEU A 310 28.28 -31.95 18.38
CA LEU A 310 29.11 -33.15 18.43
C LEU A 310 28.62 -34.26 17.50
N THR A 311 27.30 -34.40 17.31
CA THR A 311 26.73 -35.54 16.57
C THR A 311 26.24 -35.16 15.18
N ASN A 312 25.99 -33.87 14.91
CA ASN A 312 25.43 -33.35 13.66
C ASN A 312 24.21 -34.16 13.15
N THR A 313 23.48 -34.81 14.08
CA THR A 313 22.43 -35.81 13.79
C THR A 313 21.33 -35.79 14.85
N ASN A 314 20.10 -36.00 14.37
CA ASN A 314 18.87 -36.42 15.07
C ASN A 314 18.70 -35.96 16.53
N LEU A 315 18.78 -34.64 16.78
CA LEU A 315 18.16 -34.09 17.98
C LEU A 315 16.67 -33.89 17.72
N ASP A 316 15.86 -34.35 18.66
CA ASP A 316 14.50 -33.84 18.80
C ASP A 316 14.60 -32.41 19.33
N LEU A 317 14.24 -31.46 18.48
CA LEU A 317 14.32 -30.02 18.73
C LEU A 317 12.99 -29.45 19.27
N LEU A 318 11.96 -30.29 19.44
CA LEU A 318 10.67 -29.85 19.96
C LEU A 318 10.82 -29.22 21.34
N GLY A 319 10.33 -27.98 21.48
CA GLY A 319 10.41 -27.20 22.73
C GLY A 319 11.82 -26.76 23.12
N GLN A 320 12.83 -26.92 22.25
CA GLN A 320 14.23 -26.54 22.52
C GLN A 320 14.68 -25.30 21.74
N LEU A 321 13.77 -24.65 21.02
CA LEU A 321 14.04 -23.50 20.19
C LEU A 321 13.49 -22.23 20.85
N GLN A 322 14.15 -21.11 20.60
CA GLN A 322 13.66 -19.78 20.93
C GLN A 322 14.09 -18.79 19.84
N LEU A 323 13.40 -17.65 19.76
CA LEU A 323 13.87 -16.49 19.02
C LEU A 323 14.60 -15.53 19.99
N ASP A 324 15.55 -14.76 19.48
CA ASP A 324 16.27 -13.72 20.23
C ASP A 324 16.74 -12.63 19.26
N ASP A 325 17.32 -11.54 19.78
CA ASP A 325 17.81 -10.40 18.99
C ASP A 325 18.68 -10.78 17.78
N VAL A 326 19.45 -11.88 17.84
CA VAL A 326 20.28 -12.33 16.69
C VAL A 326 19.43 -12.98 15.61
N VAL A 327 18.34 -13.66 16.00
CA VAL A 327 17.36 -14.19 15.05
C VAL A 327 16.52 -13.06 14.46
N TYR A 328 16.03 -12.13 15.28
CA TYR A 328 15.26 -10.97 14.80
C TYR A 328 16.08 -10.06 13.88
N ASP A 329 17.37 -9.86 14.16
CA ASP A 329 18.27 -9.13 13.25
C ASP A 329 18.34 -9.77 11.85
N ALA A 330 18.44 -11.11 11.82
CA ALA A 330 18.41 -11.85 10.57
C ALA A 330 17.05 -11.74 9.86
N TYR A 331 15.95 -11.81 10.61
CA TYR A 331 14.60 -11.66 10.06
C TYR A 331 14.43 -10.27 9.43
N SER A 332 14.80 -9.22 10.16
CA SER A 332 14.73 -7.84 9.69
C SER A 332 15.52 -7.61 8.41
N SER A 333 16.66 -8.29 8.23
CA SER A 333 17.46 -8.22 6.99
C SER A 333 16.75 -8.73 5.73
N HIS A 334 15.71 -9.56 5.91
CA HIS A 334 14.89 -10.10 4.83
C HIS A 334 13.53 -9.42 4.71
N LEU A 335 12.92 -9.07 5.84
CA LEU A 335 11.53 -8.59 5.91
C LEU A 335 11.45 -7.08 5.69
N ILE A 336 12.35 -6.28 6.27
CA ILE A 336 12.30 -4.81 6.15
C ILE A 336 12.47 -4.32 4.71
N PRO A 337 13.47 -4.80 3.92
CA PRO A 337 13.59 -4.39 2.52
C PRO A 337 12.37 -4.75 1.66
N ARG A 338 11.67 -5.84 1.99
CA ARG A 338 10.43 -6.24 1.32
C ARG A 338 9.25 -5.36 1.73
N ALA A 339 9.07 -5.10 3.02
CA ALA A 339 8.02 -4.21 3.53
C ALA A 339 8.09 -2.83 2.87
N VAL A 340 9.30 -2.28 2.73
CA VAL A 340 9.55 -1.01 2.04
C VAL A 340 9.20 -1.10 0.55
N GLY A 341 9.69 -2.13 -0.17
CA GLY A 341 9.44 -2.28 -1.61
C GLY A 341 7.98 -2.54 -1.96
N TYR A 342 7.27 -3.34 -1.15
CA TYR A 342 5.84 -3.60 -1.34
C TYR A 342 4.99 -2.35 -1.01
N SER A 343 5.36 -1.58 0.03
CA SER A 343 4.73 -0.29 0.31
C SER A 343 4.94 0.71 -0.84
N ALA A 344 6.14 0.76 -1.43
CA ALA A 344 6.42 1.58 -2.60
C ALA A 344 5.58 1.16 -3.83
N ALA A 345 5.36 -0.14 -4.01
CA ALA A 345 4.51 -0.66 -5.07
C ALA A 345 3.04 -0.23 -4.95
N VAL A 346 2.52 -0.04 -3.71
CA VAL A 346 1.19 0.56 -3.48
C VAL A 346 1.12 1.95 -4.10
N LEU A 347 2.09 2.81 -3.82
CA LEU A 347 2.12 4.18 -4.32
C LEU A 347 2.25 4.22 -5.84
N ASN A 348 3.17 3.42 -6.39
CA ASN A 348 3.37 3.29 -7.83
C ASN A 348 2.10 2.83 -8.54
N TYR A 349 1.38 1.86 -7.97
CA TYR A 349 0.14 1.36 -8.55
C TYR A 349 -1.03 2.31 -8.35
N PHE A 350 -1.13 2.98 -7.21
CA PHE A 350 -2.23 3.91 -6.96
C PHE A 350 -2.14 5.11 -7.90
N PHE A 351 -0.95 5.69 -8.04
CA PHE A 351 -0.65 6.82 -8.92
C PHE A 351 -0.07 6.34 -10.26
N ARG A 352 -0.90 5.65 -11.03
CA ARG A 352 -0.54 5.12 -12.35
C ARG A 352 -1.40 5.69 -13.46
N GLY A 353 -0.99 5.42 -14.69
CA GLY A 353 -1.67 5.89 -15.89
C GLY A 353 -1.25 7.31 -16.21
N ASP A 354 -0.41 7.46 -17.23
CA ASP A 354 -0.11 8.75 -17.83
C ASP A 354 -0.98 8.93 -19.07
N MET A 355 -1.47 10.16 -19.25
CA MET A 355 -2.22 10.58 -20.42
C MET A 355 -1.42 11.69 -21.11
N PRO A 356 -0.62 11.38 -22.14
CA PRO A 356 0.18 12.38 -22.83
C PRO A 356 -0.67 13.52 -23.38
N ILE A 357 -0.22 14.76 -23.21
CA ILE A 357 -0.87 15.94 -23.79
C ILE A 357 -0.30 16.14 -25.18
N LEU A 358 -1.17 16.10 -26.19
CA LEU A 358 -0.83 16.34 -27.59
C LEU A 358 -1.01 17.81 -27.97
N ARG A 359 -2.00 18.48 -27.36
CA ARG A 359 -2.30 19.90 -27.56
C ARG A 359 -2.98 20.48 -26.32
N GLN A 360 -2.69 21.74 -25.98
CA GLN A 360 -3.40 22.50 -24.95
C GLN A 360 -3.29 24.01 -25.20
N GLU A 361 -4.35 24.62 -25.72
CA GLU A 361 -4.36 26.04 -26.08
C GLU A 361 -5.72 26.65 -25.71
N TYR A 362 -5.71 27.91 -25.30
CA TYR A 362 -6.94 28.68 -25.12
C TYR A 362 -7.00 29.76 -26.21
N LEU A 363 -7.86 29.55 -27.20
CA LEU A 363 -8.00 30.40 -28.37
C LEU A 363 -8.97 31.54 -28.05
N VAL A 364 -8.46 32.77 -27.92
CA VAL A 364 -9.26 33.96 -27.60
C VAL A 364 -9.84 34.54 -28.90
N SER A 365 -11.14 34.85 -28.89
CA SER A 365 -11.77 35.62 -29.97
C SER A 365 -11.64 37.12 -29.69
N GLU A 366 -11.06 37.90 -30.62
CA GLU A 366 -11.11 39.36 -30.56
C GLU A 366 -12.57 39.83 -30.74
N SER A 367 -13.10 40.65 -29.82
CA SER A 367 -14.40 41.31 -29.99
C SER A 367 -14.20 42.79 -30.38
N ASP A 368 -14.80 43.21 -31.48
CA ASP A 368 -14.75 44.58 -32.05
C ASP A 368 -15.48 45.67 -31.24
N GLU A 369 -15.82 45.45 -29.96
CA GLU A 369 -16.56 46.44 -29.18
C GLU A 369 -15.62 47.49 -28.55
N GLY A 370 -15.65 48.69 -29.13
CA GLY A 370 -14.76 49.79 -28.83
C GLY A 370 -14.72 50.27 -27.38
N ASP A 371 -13.50 50.69 -27.00
CA ASP A 371 -13.04 51.62 -25.96
C ASP A 371 -13.63 51.64 -24.54
N GLU A 372 -14.69 50.92 -24.19
CA GLU A 372 -15.23 50.93 -22.82
C GLU A 372 -15.67 49.55 -22.32
N LYS A 373 -14.72 48.62 -22.25
CA LYS A 373 -14.52 47.56 -21.21
C LYS A 373 -13.39 46.64 -21.68
N PRO A 374 -12.33 46.39 -20.89
CA PRO A 374 -11.31 45.45 -21.31
C PRO A 374 -11.94 44.06 -21.36
N PHE A 375 -12.03 43.50 -22.57
CA PHE A 375 -12.18 42.08 -22.89
C PHE A 375 -13.25 41.32 -22.09
N ARG A 376 -14.42 41.07 -22.69
CA ARG A 376 -15.10 39.81 -22.38
C ARG A 376 -14.23 38.72 -22.97
N GLU A 377 -13.51 38.00 -22.11
CA GLU A 377 -12.54 36.95 -22.45
C GLU A 377 -13.25 35.71 -23.00
N VAL A 378 -13.85 35.87 -24.18
CA VAL A 378 -14.49 34.77 -24.90
C VAL A 378 -13.41 34.01 -25.65
N GLY A 379 -13.32 32.71 -25.39
CA GLY A 379 -12.38 31.83 -26.07
C GLY A 379 -12.76 30.36 -25.97
N THR A 380 -12.04 29.55 -26.75
CA THR A 380 -12.21 28.10 -26.85
C THR A 380 -10.99 27.41 -26.26
N LEU A 381 -11.21 26.54 -25.25
CA LEU A 381 -10.17 25.62 -24.79
C LEU A 381 -10.06 24.46 -25.79
N ASP A 382 -8.94 24.37 -26.49
CA ASP A 382 -8.58 23.31 -27.44
C ASP A 382 -7.50 22.43 -26.81
N VAL A 383 -7.94 21.28 -26.30
CA VAL A 383 -7.05 20.31 -25.65
C VAL A 383 -7.18 18.97 -26.36
N SER A 384 -6.04 18.33 -26.58
CA SER A 384 -5.95 16.98 -27.09
C SER A 384 -5.06 16.13 -26.19
N ILE A 385 -5.56 14.98 -25.75
CA ILE A 385 -4.82 14.01 -24.95
C ILE A 385 -4.83 12.63 -25.61
N GLU A 386 -3.83 11.82 -25.26
CA GLU A 386 -3.80 10.39 -25.54
C GLU A 386 -4.21 9.60 -24.29
N VAL A 387 -5.14 8.66 -24.45
CA VAL A 387 -5.50 7.61 -23.50
C VAL A 387 -4.92 6.30 -24.05
N PRO A 388 -3.75 5.86 -23.58
CA PRO A 388 -3.06 4.70 -24.14
C PRO A 388 -3.91 3.43 -24.05
N PHE A 389 -3.94 2.62 -25.13
CA PHE A 389 -4.64 1.33 -25.13
C PHE A 389 -4.08 0.35 -24.09
N SER A 390 -2.81 0.50 -23.72
CA SER A 390 -2.16 -0.29 -22.66
C SER A 390 -2.78 -0.08 -21.28
N LEU A 391 -3.52 1.01 -21.06
CA LEU A 391 -4.30 1.18 -19.82
C LEU A 391 -5.49 0.23 -19.77
N GLY A 392 -5.96 -0.30 -20.91
CA GLY A 392 -7.16 -1.12 -21.01
C GLY A 392 -8.41 -0.47 -20.41
N PHE A 393 -8.43 0.87 -20.33
CA PHE A 393 -9.45 1.62 -19.61
C PHE A 393 -10.84 1.52 -20.26
N GLN A 394 -11.87 1.34 -19.43
CA GLN A 394 -13.28 1.43 -19.80
C GLN A 394 -14.07 2.13 -18.68
N GLY A 395 -14.82 3.17 -18.99
CA GLY A 395 -15.54 3.93 -17.96
C GLY A 395 -15.95 5.33 -18.39
N GLU A 396 -15.98 6.26 -17.44
CA GLU A 396 -16.29 7.67 -17.67
C GLU A 396 -15.01 8.51 -17.80
N MET A 397 -15.04 9.48 -18.71
CA MET A 397 -14.09 10.59 -18.76
C MET A 397 -14.83 11.86 -18.39
N LEU A 398 -14.33 12.59 -17.39
CA LEU A 398 -14.91 13.82 -16.88
C LEU A 398 -13.93 14.97 -17.12
N PHE A 399 -14.44 16.09 -17.62
CA PHE A 399 -13.62 17.22 -18.03
C PHE A 399 -13.95 18.45 -17.20
N TYR A 400 -12.90 19.11 -16.71
CA TYR A 400 -13.04 20.27 -15.84
C TYR A 400 -12.13 21.43 -16.22
N VAL A 401 -12.58 22.63 -15.91
CA VAL A 401 -11.74 23.85 -15.86
C VAL A 401 -11.73 24.41 -14.45
N GLU A 402 -10.61 25.00 -14.04
CA GLU A 402 -10.49 25.71 -12.77
C GLU A 402 -10.65 27.21 -13.00
N LEU A 403 -11.61 27.79 -12.29
CA LEU A 403 -11.95 29.21 -12.32
C LEU A 403 -11.01 30.00 -11.41
N SER A 404 -10.84 31.30 -11.65
CA SER A 404 -9.97 32.19 -10.88
C SER A 404 -10.22 32.22 -9.36
N ASN A 405 -11.43 31.87 -8.92
CA ASN A 405 -11.78 31.73 -7.50
C ASN A 405 -11.38 30.36 -6.89
N GLY A 406 -10.69 29.52 -7.66
CA GLY A 406 -10.28 28.16 -7.28
C GLY A 406 -11.37 27.10 -7.41
N ASN A 407 -12.57 27.44 -7.88
CA ASN A 407 -13.62 26.45 -8.10
C ASN A 407 -13.38 25.67 -9.39
N ARG A 408 -13.84 24.41 -9.40
CA ARG A 408 -13.76 23.51 -10.54
C ARG A 408 -15.15 23.36 -11.15
N LEU A 409 -15.25 23.58 -12.46
CA LEU A 409 -16.49 23.45 -13.24
C LEU A 409 -16.38 22.21 -14.14
N GLU A 410 -17.27 21.23 -13.96
CA GLU A 410 -17.46 20.13 -14.92
C GLU A 410 -18.17 20.69 -16.15
N PHE A 411 -17.62 20.42 -17.33
CA PHE A 411 -18.19 20.96 -18.57
C PHE A 411 -18.51 19.91 -19.62
N ASP A 412 -17.88 18.74 -19.52
CA ASP A 412 -18.18 17.62 -20.38
C ASP A 412 -17.97 16.31 -19.62
N ARG A 413 -18.69 15.29 -20.06
CA ARG A 413 -18.63 13.93 -19.55
C ARG A 413 -18.99 12.98 -20.68
N LEU A 414 -18.17 11.96 -20.89
CA LEU A 414 -18.44 10.93 -21.88
C LEU A 414 -18.08 9.54 -21.38
N THR A 415 -18.74 8.54 -21.95
CA THR A 415 -18.39 7.13 -21.78
C THR A 415 -17.30 6.74 -22.77
N TRP A 416 -16.26 6.09 -22.27
CA TRP A 416 -15.12 5.61 -23.02
C TRP A 416 -15.14 4.08 -23.16
N ASN A 417 -15.11 3.61 -24.41
CA ASN A 417 -15.13 2.19 -24.75
C ASN A 417 -13.80 1.68 -25.36
N GLY A 418 -12.71 2.44 -25.28
CA GLY A 418 -11.37 1.95 -25.69
C GLY A 418 -11.11 1.85 -27.19
N THR A 419 -11.80 2.62 -28.05
CA THR A 419 -11.74 2.44 -29.52
C THR A 419 -10.90 3.45 -30.32
N ASN A 420 -10.46 4.56 -29.71
CA ASN A 420 -9.57 5.54 -30.36
C ASN A 420 -8.73 6.20 -29.27
N PRO A 421 -7.38 6.20 -29.32
CA PRO A 421 -6.56 6.62 -28.19
C PRO A 421 -6.48 8.14 -28.07
N VAL A 422 -6.72 8.90 -29.15
CA VAL A 422 -6.65 10.36 -29.12
C VAL A 422 -8.02 10.96 -28.90
N ARG A 423 -8.12 11.94 -27.99
CA ARG A 423 -9.32 12.78 -27.84
C ARG A 423 -8.96 14.23 -27.86
N ALA A 424 -9.63 14.94 -28.77
CA ALA A 424 -9.71 16.38 -28.79
C ALA A 424 -11.05 16.82 -28.20
N PHE A 425 -11.04 17.88 -27.41
CA PHE A 425 -12.25 18.52 -26.90
C PHE A 425 -12.12 20.02 -27.07
N ASN A 426 -13.24 20.63 -27.45
CA ASN A 426 -13.38 22.07 -27.59
C ASN A 426 -14.40 22.54 -26.56
N PHE A 427 -14.02 23.50 -25.75
CA PHE A 427 -14.94 24.11 -24.80
C PHE A 427 -15.74 25.23 -25.49
N PRO A 428 -17.09 25.14 -25.57
CA PRO A 428 -17.91 26.24 -26.07
C PRO A 428 -18.09 27.32 -25.00
N GLN A 429 -17.80 28.59 -25.35
CA GLN A 429 -17.97 29.84 -24.59
C GLN A 429 -18.20 29.72 -23.07
N VAL A 430 -17.18 30.08 -22.29
CA VAL A 430 -17.33 30.37 -20.84
C VAL A 430 -17.93 31.78 -20.69
N ASP A 431 -19.23 31.94 -20.97
CA ASP A 431 -19.88 33.22 -20.66
C ASP A 431 -20.01 33.35 -19.12
N ASP A 432 -19.67 34.53 -18.58
CA ASP A 432 -19.80 34.95 -17.17
C ASP A 432 -18.82 34.39 -16.11
N PHE A 433 -17.77 33.63 -16.47
CA PHE A 433 -16.73 33.22 -15.51
C PHE A 433 -15.35 33.82 -15.81
N VAL A 434 -14.62 34.18 -14.75
CA VAL A 434 -13.23 34.63 -14.84
C VAL A 434 -12.30 33.43 -14.74
N LEU A 435 -11.58 33.12 -15.82
CA LEU A 435 -10.62 32.03 -15.89
C LEU A 435 -9.24 32.45 -15.36
N PHE A 436 -8.38 31.46 -15.08
CA PHE A 436 -6.96 31.71 -14.88
C PHE A 436 -6.25 31.95 -16.23
N GLU A 437 -5.19 32.75 -16.22
CA GLU A 437 -4.20 32.82 -17.31
C GLU A 437 -2.85 32.28 -16.81
N PRO A 438 -2.34 31.15 -17.34
CA PRO A 438 -2.97 30.24 -18.31
C PRO A 438 -4.18 29.48 -17.74
N VAL A 439 -5.08 29.00 -18.62
CA VAL A 439 -6.29 28.26 -18.20
C VAL A 439 -5.89 26.89 -17.66
N ARG A 440 -6.23 26.63 -16.40
CA ARG A 440 -6.00 25.32 -15.79
C ARG A 440 -7.17 24.38 -16.07
N TRP A 441 -6.85 23.20 -16.58
CA TRP A 441 -7.84 22.20 -16.98
C TRP A 441 -7.49 20.82 -16.41
N TYR A 442 -8.50 19.96 -16.30
CA TYR A 442 -8.37 18.61 -15.79
C TYR A 442 -9.19 17.60 -16.60
N VAL A 443 -8.66 16.39 -16.73
CA VAL A 443 -9.39 15.20 -17.19
C VAL A 443 -9.29 14.14 -16.12
N VAL A 444 -10.41 13.54 -15.76
CA VAL A 444 -10.49 12.45 -14.77
C VAL A 444 -11.13 11.24 -15.42
N LEU A 445 -10.41 10.12 -15.41
CA LEU A 445 -10.92 8.80 -15.79
C LEU A 445 -11.45 8.11 -14.54
N LYS A 446 -12.65 7.52 -14.62
CA LYS A 446 -13.22 6.65 -13.58
C LYS A 446 -13.82 5.39 -14.20
N GLY A 447 -13.36 4.22 -13.77
CA GLY A 447 -13.87 2.93 -14.25
C GLY A 447 -12.83 1.82 -14.19
N ALA A 448 -12.99 0.80 -15.03
CA ALA A 448 -12.11 -0.37 -15.04
C ALA A 448 -10.76 -0.06 -15.74
N MET A 449 -9.61 -0.49 -15.17
CA MET A 449 -8.26 -0.24 -15.74
C MET A 449 -7.16 -1.30 -15.43
N GLY A 450 -6.30 -1.65 -16.42
CA GLY A 450 -5.30 -2.73 -16.46
C GLY A 450 -5.34 -3.56 -17.78
N PRO A 451 -4.89 -4.83 -17.84
CA PRO A 451 -5.26 -5.81 -18.87
C PRO A 451 -6.34 -6.82 -18.40
N GLY A 452 -7.40 -7.11 -19.19
CA GLY A 452 -8.52 -8.03 -18.80
C GLY A 452 -9.72 -7.39 -18.09
N SER A 453 -10.43 -8.09 -17.19
CA SER A 453 -11.43 -7.48 -16.27
C SER A 453 -10.73 -7.08 -14.98
N GLN A 454 -10.40 -5.79 -14.89
CA GLN A 454 -9.36 -5.22 -14.03
C GLN A 454 -9.94 -4.46 -12.83
N GLU A 455 -9.09 -3.76 -12.06
CA GLU A 455 -9.51 -2.90 -10.93
C GLU A 455 -10.75 -2.08 -11.33
N PRO A 456 -11.92 -2.34 -10.73
CA PRO A 456 -13.20 -1.90 -11.30
C PRO A 456 -13.45 -0.40 -11.13
N GLU A 457 -12.86 0.21 -10.11
CA GLU A 457 -13.04 1.61 -9.73
C GLU A 457 -11.69 2.36 -9.75
N ALA A 458 -10.88 2.11 -10.78
CA ALA A 458 -9.63 2.82 -10.99
C ALA A 458 -9.89 4.30 -11.36
N ILE A 459 -9.03 5.17 -10.85
CA ILE A 459 -9.07 6.62 -11.09
C ILE A 459 -7.73 7.05 -11.68
N VAL A 460 -7.78 7.85 -12.75
CA VAL A 460 -6.59 8.48 -13.35
C VAL A 460 -6.87 9.95 -13.60
N GLY A 461 -5.98 10.83 -13.16
CA GLY A 461 -6.08 12.27 -13.40
C GLY A 461 -5.05 12.73 -14.43
N LYS A 462 -5.42 13.74 -15.22
CA LYS A 462 -4.49 14.60 -15.96
C LYS A 462 -4.84 16.05 -15.71
N ALA A 463 -3.83 16.88 -15.48
CA ALA A 463 -3.94 18.31 -15.36
C ALA A 463 -3.07 18.97 -16.43
N GLY A 464 -3.45 20.18 -16.85
CA GLY A 464 -2.65 20.98 -17.76
C GLY A 464 -2.93 22.47 -17.64
N LEU A 465 -2.11 23.23 -18.35
CA LEU A 465 -2.15 24.69 -18.42
C LEU A 465 -2.21 25.09 -19.90
N ALA A 466 -3.38 25.53 -20.35
CA ALA A 466 -3.57 26.02 -21.69
C ALA A 466 -3.21 27.50 -21.78
N ILE A 467 -2.17 27.81 -22.56
CA ILE A 467 -1.73 29.17 -22.81
C ILE A 467 -2.74 29.92 -23.68
N TRP A 468 -2.84 31.23 -23.46
CA TRP A 468 -3.74 32.07 -24.21
C TRP A 468 -3.11 32.40 -25.57
N ILE A 469 -3.86 32.17 -26.63
CA ILE A 469 -3.46 32.46 -28.01
C ILE A 469 -4.53 33.34 -28.62
N VAL A 470 -4.16 34.58 -28.93
CA VAL A 470 -5.01 35.49 -29.71
C VAL A 470 -4.96 35.04 -31.16
N SER A 471 -6.07 34.54 -31.69
CA SER A 471 -6.17 34.24 -33.11
C SER A 471 -6.37 35.54 -33.89
N PRO A 472 -5.49 35.92 -34.84
CA PRO A 472 -5.78 37.02 -35.73
C PRO A 472 -7.04 36.68 -36.54
N LEU A 473 -8.00 37.62 -36.61
CA LEU A 473 -9.20 37.46 -37.44
C LEU A 473 -8.82 36.97 -38.85
N PRO A 474 -9.50 35.95 -39.41
CA PRO A 474 -9.31 35.61 -40.81
C PRO A 474 -9.67 36.85 -41.63
N ARG A 475 -8.67 37.42 -42.33
CA ARG A 475 -8.83 38.59 -43.20
C ARG A 475 -9.71 38.30 -44.40
#